data_AF-A0A1C5PKZ6-F1
#
_entry.id   AF-A0A1C5PKZ6-F1
#
_cell.length_a   1.000
_cell.length_b   1.000
_cell.length_c   1.000
_cell.angle_alpha   90.00
_cell.angle_beta   90.00
_cell.angle_gamma   90.00
#
_symmetry.space_group_name_H-M   'P 1'
#
loop_
_entity.id
_entity.type
_entity.pdbx_description
1 polymer ?
#
loop_
_entity_poly.entity_id
_entity_poly.type
_entity_poly.pdbx_seq_one_letter_code
_entity_poly.pdbx_strand_id
1 'polypeptide(L)'
;MDQLKEHPQIVELLDTLDKNGLMKEKNEVQSLVSYIGGMEETLTGMLGELQDMRREINLIHNNTLRSKCHTLVEKTESKIRQGFSAVKKMKDNLIQSAGNAVRAFREKGRDALAESVRAMKIPEALDKLSSMFGKLSKDMAQDTRKLSAMQTELQGAKGHLKNMGLLFMGKAAKEAEHSKSDKGVLSRLSRLFEKAQKGFASLEQKAMDTADKLRVSRVKSSVKENLSRYRAAAKAEKGTERSEPTASKEENRTAQALGQISVPHPQKSNLSKER
;
A
#
# COMPACT_ATOMS: atom_id res chain seq x y z
N MET A 1 -5.63 -19.46 5.87
CA MET A 1 -6.01 -18.18 5.24
C MET A 1 -5.54 -18.25 3.82
N ASP A 2 -6.44 -18.08 2.84
CA ASP A 2 -6.05 -18.11 1.43
C ASP A 2 -5.05 -16.99 1.16
N GLN A 3 -3.86 -17.38 0.69
CA GLN A 3 -2.84 -16.43 0.31
C GLN A 3 -3.39 -15.59 -0.84
N LEU A 4 -3.49 -14.29 -0.64
CA LEU A 4 -3.96 -13.37 -1.68
C LEU A 4 -3.10 -13.43 -2.95
N LYS A 5 -1.85 -13.88 -2.80
CA LYS A 5 -0.89 -14.16 -3.89
C LYS A 5 -1.30 -15.33 -4.80
N GLU A 6 -2.07 -16.29 -4.28
CA GLU A 6 -2.51 -17.49 -4.99
C GLU A 6 -3.93 -17.34 -5.55
N HIS A 7 -4.61 -16.22 -5.24
CA HIS A 7 -5.97 -16.00 -5.69
C HIS A 7 -6.03 -15.88 -7.23
N PRO A 8 -6.87 -16.66 -7.94
CA PRO A 8 -6.86 -16.75 -9.40
C PRO A 8 -6.92 -15.40 -10.11
N GLN A 9 -7.80 -14.50 -9.64
CA GLN A 9 -7.97 -13.15 -10.22
C GLN A 9 -6.75 -12.24 -10.02
N ILE A 10 -5.99 -12.43 -8.93
CA ILE A 10 -4.77 -11.65 -8.65
C ILE A 10 -3.61 -12.18 -9.49
N VAL A 11 -3.47 -13.51 -9.57
CA VAL A 11 -2.47 -14.16 -10.42
C VAL A 11 -2.68 -13.77 -11.88
N GLU A 12 -3.92 -13.85 -12.36
CA GLU A 12 -4.28 -13.48 -13.73
C GLU A 12 -4.01 -11.99 -14.01
N LEU A 13 -4.34 -11.10 -13.07
CA LEU A 13 -4.01 -9.68 -13.22
C LEU A 13 -2.50 -9.45 -13.31
N LEU A 14 -1.70 -10.05 -12.42
CA LEU A 14 -0.25 -9.87 -12.40
C LEU A 14 0.41 -10.40 -13.68
N ASP A 15 -0.03 -11.56 -14.17
CA ASP A 15 0.45 -12.15 -15.43
C ASP A 15 0.05 -11.29 -16.64
N THR A 16 -1.20 -10.79 -16.66
CA THR A 16 -1.66 -9.88 -17.72
C THR A 16 -0.85 -8.59 -17.73
N LEU A 17 -0.55 -8.01 -16.57
CA LEU A 17 0.27 -6.80 -16.48
C LEU A 17 1.71 -7.04 -16.96
N ASP A 18 2.28 -8.20 -16.66
CA ASP A 18 3.63 -8.59 -17.09
C ASP A 18 3.72 -8.73 -18.60
N LYS A 19 2.80 -9.51 -19.19
CA LYS A 19 2.71 -9.74 -20.64
C LYS A 19 2.51 -8.46 -21.44
N ASN A 20 1.90 -7.43 -20.84
CA ASN A 20 1.66 -6.14 -21.46
C ASN A 20 2.72 -5.07 -21.12
N GLY A 21 3.81 -5.45 -20.44
CA GLY A 21 4.89 -4.55 -20.06
C GLY A 21 4.49 -3.43 -19.09
N LEU A 22 3.37 -3.60 -18.36
CA LEU A 22 2.85 -2.67 -17.36
C LEU A 22 3.50 -2.95 -16.00
N MET A 23 4.84 -2.87 -15.96
CA MET A 23 5.63 -3.19 -14.78
C MET A 23 5.36 -2.26 -13.59
N LYS A 24 4.89 -1.03 -13.84
CA LYS A 24 4.55 -0.07 -12.77
C LYS A 24 3.31 -0.54 -12.01
N GLU A 25 2.24 -0.77 -12.75
CA GLU A 25 0.95 -1.27 -12.26
C GLU A 25 1.12 -2.64 -11.59
N LYS A 26 1.93 -3.53 -12.17
CA LYS A 26 2.30 -4.83 -11.56
C LYS A 26 2.95 -4.63 -10.19
N ASN A 27 3.93 -3.73 -10.08
CA ASN A 27 4.61 -3.44 -8.82
C ASN A 27 3.65 -2.80 -7.79
N GLU A 28 2.73 -1.93 -8.20
CA GLU A 28 1.70 -1.35 -7.31
C GLU A 28 0.80 -2.45 -6.72
N VAL A 29 0.25 -3.33 -7.57
CA VAL A 29 -0.61 -4.44 -7.16
C VAL A 29 0.15 -5.43 -6.28
N GLN A 30 1.38 -5.82 -6.67
CA GLN A 30 2.19 -6.77 -5.90
C GLN A 30 2.60 -6.21 -4.52
N SER A 31 2.91 -4.91 -4.44
CA SER A 31 3.20 -4.25 -3.16
C SER A 31 1.99 -4.28 -2.24
N LEU A 32 0.79 -4.01 -2.77
CA LEU A 32 -0.45 -4.07 -2.01
C LEU A 32 -0.76 -5.49 -1.52
N VAL A 33 -0.63 -6.50 -2.40
CA VAL A 33 -0.85 -7.92 -2.05
C VAL A 33 0.11 -8.37 -0.95
N SER A 34 1.40 -8.02 -1.09
CA SER A 34 2.40 -8.36 -0.07
C SER A 34 2.14 -7.65 1.26
N TYR A 35 1.71 -6.38 1.20
CA TYR A 35 1.38 -5.63 2.40
C TYR A 35 0.15 -6.21 3.11
N ILE A 36 -0.92 -6.56 2.38
CA ILE A 36 -2.11 -7.25 2.94
C ILE A 36 -1.71 -8.51 3.70
N GLY A 37 -0.87 -9.36 3.10
CA GLY A 37 -0.38 -10.58 3.77
C GLY A 37 0.37 -10.28 5.06
N GLY A 38 1.26 -9.27 5.04
CA GLY A 38 1.99 -8.85 6.25
C GLY A 38 1.08 -8.27 7.34
N MET A 39 -0.03 -7.62 6.97
CA MET A 39 -1.04 -7.16 7.93
C MET A 39 -1.81 -8.33 8.56
N GLU A 40 -2.26 -9.28 7.74
CA GLU A 40 -2.95 -10.49 8.23
C GLU A 40 -2.06 -11.26 9.21
N GLU A 41 -0.77 -11.40 8.91
CA GLU A 41 0.22 -12.04 9.79
C GLU A 41 0.38 -11.30 11.12
N THR A 42 0.59 -9.97 11.06
CA THR A 42 0.76 -9.14 12.27
C THR A 42 -0.48 -9.20 13.16
N LEU A 43 -1.68 -9.04 12.58
CA LEU A 43 -2.95 -9.09 13.32
C LEU A 43 -3.21 -10.49 13.90
N THR A 44 -2.82 -11.56 13.19
CA THR A 44 -2.94 -12.94 13.67
C THR A 44 -2.03 -13.19 14.85
N GLY A 45 -0.78 -12.72 14.78
CA GLY A 45 0.16 -12.78 15.91
C GLY A 45 -0.38 -12.05 17.14
N MET A 46 -0.91 -10.84 16.96
CA MET A 46 -1.52 -10.06 18.05
C MET A 46 -2.74 -10.77 18.67
N LEU A 47 -3.59 -11.41 17.84
CA LEU A 47 -4.74 -12.17 18.33
C LEU A 47 -4.30 -13.41 19.10
N GLY A 48 -3.27 -14.12 18.64
CA GLY A 48 -2.70 -15.27 19.35
C GLY A 48 -2.17 -14.89 20.73
N GLU A 49 -1.39 -13.81 20.82
CA GLU A 49 -0.89 -13.32 22.11
C GLU A 49 -2.02 -12.91 23.08
N LEU A 50 -3.14 -12.35 22.57
CA LEU A 50 -4.31 -12.06 23.39
C LEU A 50 -5.04 -13.31 23.88
N GLN A 51 -5.11 -14.36 23.06
CA GLN A 51 -5.71 -15.63 23.48
C GLN A 51 -4.92 -16.27 24.62
N ASP A 52 -3.60 -16.20 24.56
CA ASP A 52 -2.74 -16.66 25.66
C ASP A 52 -2.96 -15.85 26.93
N MET A 53 -3.07 -14.51 26.80
CA MET A 53 -3.40 -13.65 27.94
C MET A 53 -4.74 -13.98 28.59
N ARG A 54 -5.75 -14.34 27.80
CA ARG A 54 -7.06 -14.71 28.32
C ARG A 54 -6.96 -15.93 29.25
N ARG A 55 -6.08 -16.89 28.92
CA ARG A 55 -5.79 -18.04 29.79
C ARG A 55 -5.09 -17.61 31.08
N GLU A 56 -4.16 -16.67 31.00
CA GLU A 56 -3.45 -16.13 32.17
C GLU A 56 -4.36 -15.31 33.10
N ILE A 57 -5.29 -14.53 32.55
CA ILE A 57 -6.28 -13.77 33.33
C ILE A 57 -7.18 -14.69 34.16
N ASN A 58 -7.48 -15.88 33.67
CA ASN A 58 -8.27 -16.87 34.43
C ASN A 58 -7.56 -17.36 35.69
N LEU A 59 -6.24 -17.19 35.80
CA LEU A 59 -5.45 -17.54 36.98
C LEU A 59 -5.42 -16.43 38.04
N ILE A 60 -5.95 -15.24 37.74
CA ILE A 60 -6.07 -14.13 38.70
C ILE A 60 -7.09 -14.52 39.78
N HIS A 61 -6.66 -14.44 41.05
CA HIS A 61 -7.51 -14.79 42.19
C HIS A 61 -8.42 -13.63 42.61
N ASN A 62 -7.99 -12.39 42.40
CA ASN A 62 -8.80 -11.20 42.67
C ASN A 62 -9.89 -11.02 41.59
N ASN A 63 -11.15 -11.31 41.94
CA ASN A 63 -12.29 -11.23 41.02
C ASN A 63 -12.48 -9.84 40.36
N THR A 64 -12.23 -8.76 41.11
CA THR A 64 -12.34 -7.38 40.63
C THR A 64 -11.21 -7.02 39.66
N LEU A 65 -9.99 -7.47 39.94
CA LEU A 65 -8.87 -7.31 39.02
C LEU A 65 -9.08 -8.14 37.76
N ARG A 66 -9.54 -9.38 37.92
CA ARG A 66 -9.84 -10.30 36.83
C ARG A 66 -10.86 -9.71 35.86
N SER A 67 -11.97 -9.16 36.36
CA SER A 67 -13.00 -8.55 35.50
C SER A 67 -12.49 -7.32 34.75
N LYS A 68 -11.69 -6.46 35.41
CA LYS A 68 -11.05 -5.30 34.77
C LYS A 68 -10.06 -5.72 33.67
N CYS A 69 -9.20 -6.70 33.95
CA CYS A 69 -8.27 -7.27 32.96
C CYS A 69 -9.02 -7.89 31.77
N HIS A 70 -10.09 -8.64 32.05
CA HIS A 70 -10.91 -9.27 31.00
C HIS A 70 -11.57 -8.21 30.09
N THR A 71 -12.13 -7.16 30.68
CA THR A 71 -12.72 -6.02 29.94
C THR A 71 -11.68 -5.33 29.05
N LEU A 72 -10.45 -5.15 29.54
CA LEU A 72 -9.37 -4.55 28.78
C LEU A 72 -8.94 -5.45 27.62
N VAL A 73 -8.77 -6.75 27.85
CA VAL A 73 -8.45 -7.72 26.79
C VAL A 73 -9.55 -7.78 25.72
N GLU A 74 -10.82 -7.80 26.11
CA GLU A 74 -11.95 -7.78 25.17
C GLU A 74 -11.97 -6.52 24.30
N LYS A 75 -11.67 -5.34 24.88
CA LYS A 75 -11.53 -4.10 24.13
C LYS A 75 -10.39 -4.17 23.12
N THR A 76 -9.23 -4.71 23.51
CA THR A 76 -8.08 -4.90 22.62
C THR A 76 -8.40 -5.90 21.52
N GLU A 77 -9.08 -7.01 21.85
CA GLU A 77 -9.52 -8.00 20.88
C GLU A 77 -10.48 -7.39 19.85
N SER A 78 -11.45 -6.59 20.31
CA SER A 78 -12.37 -5.86 19.42
C SER A 78 -11.62 -4.93 18.46
N LYS A 79 -10.58 -4.22 18.93
CA LYS A 79 -9.74 -3.38 18.07
C LYS A 79 -8.96 -4.19 17.03
N ILE A 80 -8.42 -5.35 17.41
CA ILE A 80 -7.74 -6.25 16.46
C ILE A 80 -8.74 -6.77 15.41
N ARG A 81 -9.95 -7.15 15.83
CA ARG A 81 -11.03 -7.58 14.92
C ARG A 81 -11.49 -6.46 13.97
N GLN A 82 -11.49 -5.20 14.42
CA GLN A 82 -11.71 -4.05 13.55
C GLN A 82 -10.60 -3.92 12.49
N GLY A 83 -9.34 -4.12 12.89
CA GLY A 83 -8.21 -4.22 11.97
C GLY A 83 -8.42 -5.30 10.92
N PHE A 84 -8.77 -6.53 11.32
CA PHE A 84 -9.08 -7.63 10.40
C PHE A 84 -10.21 -7.30 9.44
N SER A 85 -11.27 -6.65 9.93
CA SER A 85 -12.42 -6.29 9.10
C SER A 85 -12.04 -5.31 8.00
N ALA A 86 -11.15 -4.35 8.29
CA ALA A 86 -10.66 -3.41 7.30
C ALA A 86 -9.69 -4.04 6.30
N VAL A 87 -8.78 -4.91 6.77
CA VAL A 87 -7.88 -5.69 5.89
C VAL A 87 -8.71 -6.58 4.96
N LYS A 88 -9.73 -7.25 5.47
CA LYS A 88 -10.66 -8.06 4.67
C LYS A 88 -11.38 -7.22 3.61
N LYS A 89 -11.93 -6.07 3.98
CA LYS A 89 -12.56 -5.14 3.00
C LYS A 89 -11.59 -4.73 1.90
N MET A 90 -10.33 -4.46 2.24
CA MET A 90 -9.33 -4.11 1.23
C MET A 90 -8.99 -5.29 0.32
N LYS A 91 -8.89 -6.50 0.88
CA LYS A 91 -8.71 -7.74 0.13
C LYS A 91 -9.85 -7.99 -0.85
N ASP A 92 -11.09 -7.91 -0.38
CA ASP A 92 -12.29 -8.11 -1.21
C ASP A 92 -12.36 -7.06 -2.34
N ASN A 93 -12.08 -5.79 -2.03
CA ASN A 93 -12.01 -4.73 -3.04
C ASN A 93 -10.90 -4.96 -4.07
N LEU A 94 -9.73 -5.44 -3.65
CA LEU A 94 -8.61 -5.74 -4.55
C LEU A 94 -8.95 -6.89 -5.49
N ILE A 95 -9.54 -7.96 -4.96
CA ILE A 95 -9.99 -9.13 -5.73
C ILE A 95 -11.03 -8.71 -6.79
N GLN A 96 -12.05 -7.96 -6.38
CA GLN A 96 -13.08 -7.46 -7.29
C GLN A 96 -12.48 -6.53 -8.35
N SER A 97 -11.59 -5.62 -7.94
CA SER A 97 -10.95 -4.68 -8.86
C SER A 97 -10.04 -5.41 -9.86
N ALA A 98 -9.33 -6.46 -9.42
CA ALA A 98 -8.51 -7.28 -10.30
C ALA A 98 -9.36 -8.00 -11.35
N GLY A 99 -10.49 -8.60 -10.95
CA GLY A 99 -11.45 -9.18 -11.89
C GLY A 99 -11.99 -8.15 -12.89
N ASN A 100 -12.27 -6.91 -12.44
CA ASN A 100 -12.69 -5.83 -13.33
C ASN A 100 -11.60 -5.42 -14.32
N ALA A 101 -10.35 -5.29 -13.85
CA ALA A 101 -9.22 -4.88 -14.67
C ALA A 101 -8.88 -5.91 -15.75
N VAL A 102 -8.92 -7.21 -15.41
CA VAL A 102 -8.75 -8.30 -16.39
C VAL A 102 -9.89 -8.30 -17.42
N ARG A 103 -11.14 -8.05 -17.01
CA ARG A 103 -12.26 -7.93 -17.96
C ARG A 103 -12.11 -6.73 -18.89
N ALA A 104 -11.77 -5.56 -18.35
CA ALA A 104 -11.53 -4.35 -19.13
C ALA A 104 -10.38 -4.54 -20.14
N PHE A 105 -9.34 -5.30 -19.77
CA PHE A 105 -8.28 -5.70 -20.69
C PHE A 105 -8.80 -6.53 -21.87
N ARG A 106 -9.65 -7.53 -21.60
CA ARG A 106 -10.23 -8.39 -22.65
C ARG A 106 -11.13 -7.62 -23.61
N GLU A 107 -11.82 -6.59 -23.13
CA GLU A 107 -12.76 -5.79 -23.93
C GLU A 107 -12.09 -4.64 -24.71
N LYS A 108 -11.11 -3.96 -24.10
CA LYS A 108 -10.59 -2.67 -24.59
C LYS A 108 -9.06 -2.63 -24.69
N GLY A 109 -8.37 -3.71 -24.31
CA GLY A 109 -6.92 -3.84 -24.45
C GLY A 109 -6.09 -3.14 -23.36
N ARG A 110 -4.83 -2.88 -23.69
CA ARG A 110 -3.77 -2.46 -22.76
C ARG A 110 -4.04 -1.15 -22.01
N ASP A 111 -4.58 -0.14 -22.69
CA ASP A 111 -4.79 1.18 -22.08
C ASP A 111 -5.91 1.12 -21.03
N ALA A 112 -6.96 0.36 -21.30
CA ALA A 112 -8.05 0.13 -20.33
C ALA A 112 -7.58 -0.66 -19.09
N LEU A 113 -6.59 -1.55 -19.25
CA LEU A 113 -5.97 -2.24 -18.12
C LEU A 113 -5.21 -1.27 -17.22
N ALA A 114 -4.39 -0.39 -17.81
CA ALA A 114 -3.66 0.63 -17.05
C ALA A 114 -4.62 1.61 -16.35
N GLU A 115 -5.66 2.06 -17.04
CA GLU A 115 -6.75 2.88 -16.48
C GLU A 115 -7.41 2.18 -15.29
N SER A 116 -7.74 0.89 -15.45
CA SER A 116 -8.42 0.10 -14.41
C SER A 116 -7.56 -0.09 -13.16
N VAL A 117 -6.25 -0.32 -13.32
CA VAL A 117 -5.34 -0.42 -12.16
C VAL A 117 -5.19 0.95 -11.47
N ARG A 118 -5.11 2.04 -12.23
CA ARG A 118 -5.10 3.40 -11.64
C ARG A 118 -6.38 3.73 -10.90
N ALA A 119 -7.53 3.26 -11.40
CA ALA A 119 -8.83 3.41 -10.76
C ALA A 119 -8.94 2.66 -9.42
N MET A 120 -8.08 1.67 -9.16
CA MET A 120 -8.01 1.00 -7.86
C MET A 120 -7.55 1.91 -6.72
N LYS A 121 -6.91 3.05 -7.02
CA LYS A 121 -6.47 4.06 -6.05
C LYS A 121 -5.74 3.42 -4.85
N ILE A 122 -4.75 2.59 -5.18
CA ILE A 122 -3.97 1.80 -4.22
C ILE A 122 -3.28 2.69 -3.16
N PRO A 123 -2.61 3.80 -3.50
CA PRO A 123 -2.02 4.69 -2.49
C PRO A 123 -3.06 5.27 -1.52
N GLU A 124 -4.24 5.66 -2.02
CA GLU A 124 -5.30 6.23 -1.21
C GLU A 124 -5.96 5.17 -0.30
N ALA A 125 -6.04 3.92 -0.75
CA ALA A 125 -6.48 2.80 0.08
C ALA A 125 -5.48 2.53 1.23
N LEU A 126 -4.18 2.60 0.94
CA LEU A 126 -3.11 2.49 1.92
C LEU A 126 -3.15 3.64 2.95
N ASP A 127 -3.39 4.88 2.53
CA ASP A 127 -3.52 6.02 3.46
C ASP A 127 -4.70 5.83 4.43
N LYS A 128 -5.84 5.35 3.92
CA LYS A 128 -7.02 5.08 4.75
C LYS A 128 -6.70 4.03 5.80
N LEU A 129 -6.02 2.95 5.43
CA LEU A 129 -5.56 1.95 6.38
C LEU A 129 -4.54 2.51 7.37
N SER A 130 -3.59 3.31 6.90
CA SER A 130 -2.62 3.99 7.74
C SER A 130 -3.31 4.81 8.82
N SER A 131 -4.26 5.67 8.43
CA SER A 131 -5.01 6.51 9.38
C SER A 131 -5.81 5.69 10.39
N MET A 132 -6.40 4.57 9.94
CA MET A 132 -7.15 3.67 10.81
C MET A 132 -6.21 2.96 11.81
N PHE A 133 -5.09 2.40 11.35
CA PHE A 133 -4.13 1.75 12.26
C PHE A 133 -3.47 2.77 13.20
N GLY A 134 -3.20 3.99 12.75
CA GLY A 134 -2.75 5.07 13.62
C GLY A 134 -3.77 5.44 14.69
N LYS A 135 -5.07 5.45 14.36
CA LYS A 135 -6.13 5.61 15.35
C LYS A 135 -6.15 4.45 16.34
N LEU A 136 -6.12 3.20 15.87
CA LEU A 136 -6.09 2.01 16.74
C LEU A 136 -4.85 2.00 17.66
N SER A 137 -3.70 2.44 17.15
CA SER A 137 -2.46 2.61 17.92
C SER A 137 -2.62 3.65 19.04
N LYS A 138 -3.17 4.83 18.72
CA LYS A 138 -3.45 5.89 19.72
C LYS A 138 -4.46 5.43 20.77
N ASP A 139 -5.54 4.78 20.34
CA ASP A 139 -6.55 4.22 21.24
C ASP A 139 -5.96 3.13 22.15
N MET A 140 -4.99 2.35 21.65
CA MET A 140 -4.26 1.37 22.47
C MET A 140 -3.33 2.04 23.48
N ALA A 141 -2.60 3.09 23.07
CA ALA A 141 -1.75 3.85 23.99
C ALA A 141 -2.55 4.46 25.15
N GLN A 142 -3.79 4.91 24.89
CA GLN A 142 -4.69 5.37 25.94
C GLN A 142 -5.11 4.25 26.90
N ASP A 143 -5.38 3.04 26.38
CA ASP A 143 -5.72 1.88 27.21
C ASP A 143 -4.51 1.39 28.04
N THR A 144 -3.30 1.45 27.50
CA THR A 144 -2.06 1.20 28.25
C THR A 144 -1.93 2.18 29.41
N ARG A 145 -2.19 3.48 29.20
CA ARG A 145 -2.16 4.50 30.27
C ARG A 145 -3.20 4.22 31.36
N LYS A 146 -4.42 3.83 30.98
CA LYS A 146 -5.47 3.44 31.94
C LYS A 146 -5.06 2.20 32.73
N LEU A 147 -4.44 1.22 32.10
CA LEU A 147 -3.90 0.04 32.77
C LEU A 147 -2.79 0.41 33.75
N SER A 148 -1.87 1.30 33.38
CA SER A 148 -0.82 1.80 34.28
C SER A 148 -1.41 2.54 35.49
N ALA A 149 -2.43 3.38 35.29
CA ALA A 149 -3.13 4.03 36.39
C ALA A 149 -3.79 3.02 37.34
N MET A 150 -4.47 2.00 36.80
CA MET A 150 -5.04 0.90 37.60
C MET A 150 -3.97 0.12 38.37
N GLN A 151 -2.80 -0.10 37.78
CA GLN A 151 -1.67 -0.75 38.45
C GLN A 151 -1.16 0.11 39.63
N THR A 152 -1.06 1.42 39.45
CA THR A 152 -0.63 2.35 40.51
C THR A 152 -1.64 2.44 41.65
N GLU A 153 -2.94 2.52 41.35
CA GLU A 153 -4.01 2.51 42.36
C GLU A 153 -4.03 1.20 43.16
N LEU A 154 -3.84 0.06 42.47
CA LEU A 154 -3.79 -1.25 43.11
C LEU A 154 -2.53 -1.46 43.96
N GLN A 155 -1.43 -0.79 43.61
CA GLN A 155 -0.23 -0.74 44.45
C GLN A 155 -0.38 0.20 45.64
N GLY A 156 -1.01 1.37 45.45
CA GLY A 156 -1.29 2.35 46.50
C GLY A 156 -2.23 1.80 47.58
N ALA A 157 -3.32 1.13 47.19
CA ALA A 157 -4.23 0.47 48.13
C ALA A 157 -3.55 -0.68 48.92
N LYS A 158 -2.55 -1.34 48.33
CA LYS A 158 -1.72 -2.36 49.02
C LYS A 158 -0.75 -1.76 50.05
N GLY A 159 -0.32 -0.50 49.91
CA GLY A 159 0.54 0.18 50.89
C GLY A 159 -0.13 0.31 52.26
N HIS A 160 -1.42 0.60 52.28
CA HIS A 160 -2.21 0.69 53.51
C HIS A 160 -2.53 -0.70 54.11
N LEU A 161 -2.77 -1.70 53.28
CA LEU A 161 -2.96 -3.10 53.72
C LEU A 161 -1.69 -3.74 54.28
N LYS A 162 -0.50 -3.39 53.77
CA LYS A 162 0.78 -3.92 54.29
C LYS A 162 1.07 -3.39 55.70
N ASN A 163 0.73 -2.13 55.98
CA ASN A 163 0.81 -1.57 57.34
C ASN A 163 -0.29 -2.12 58.25
N MET A 164 -1.52 -2.34 57.75
CA MET A 164 -2.57 -3.02 58.51
C MET A 164 -2.31 -4.52 58.75
N GLY A 165 -1.64 -5.21 57.83
CA GLY A 165 -1.36 -6.64 57.91
C GLY A 165 -0.26 -6.99 58.93
N LEU A 166 0.68 -6.08 59.17
CA LEU A 166 1.60 -6.15 60.31
C LEU A 166 0.86 -6.10 61.66
N LEU A 167 -0.30 -5.45 61.71
CA LEU A 167 -1.15 -5.37 62.90
C LEU A 167 -1.96 -6.66 63.16
N PHE A 168 -2.12 -7.54 62.17
CA PHE A 168 -3.02 -8.72 62.19
C PHE A 168 -2.30 -10.05 61.85
N MET A 169 -1.01 -10.15 62.16
CA MET A 169 -0.10 -11.19 61.66
C MET A 169 -0.36 -12.58 62.29
N GLY A 170 -1.35 -13.28 61.75
CA GLY A 170 -1.57 -14.73 61.96
C GLY A 170 -2.03 -15.49 60.69
N LYS A 171 -2.46 -14.79 59.63
CA LYS A 171 -2.99 -15.43 58.39
C LYS A 171 -2.40 -14.91 57.06
N ALA A 172 -1.45 -13.97 57.09
CA ALA A 172 -1.04 -13.16 55.92
C ALA A 172 -0.09 -13.84 54.90
N ALA A 173 0.44 -15.03 55.16
CA ALA A 173 1.40 -15.68 54.26
C ALA A 173 0.81 -16.05 52.89
N LYS A 174 -0.50 -16.39 52.82
CA LYS A 174 -1.17 -16.72 51.55
C LYS A 174 -1.47 -15.49 50.69
N GLU A 175 -1.84 -14.36 51.29
CA GLU A 175 -2.12 -13.12 50.54
C GLU A 175 -0.88 -12.53 49.86
N ALA A 176 0.30 -12.69 50.46
CA ALA A 176 1.56 -12.22 49.90
C ALA A 176 1.95 -12.96 48.60
N GLU A 177 1.69 -14.26 48.48
CA GLU A 177 1.92 -15.03 47.25
C GLU A 177 0.91 -14.68 46.15
N HIS A 178 -0.38 -14.61 46.48
CA HIS A 178 -1.42 -14.18 45.53
C HIS A 178 -1.16 -12.76 45.02
N SER A 179 -0.62 -11.88 45.86
CA SER A 179 -0.25 -10.51 45.46
C SER A 179 0.89 -10.42 44.44
N LYS A 180 1.78 -11.42 44.38
CA LYS A 180 2.90 -11.53 43.42
C LYS A 180 2.42 -12.10 42.09
N SER A 181 1.54 -13.10 42.12
CA SER A 181 0.92 -13.68 40.91
C SER A 181 0.11 -12.64 40.13
N ASP A 182 -0.73 -11.87 40.83
CA ASP A 182 -1.56 -10.81 40.22
C ASP A 182 -0.72 -9.67 39.62
N LYS A 183 0.46 -9.36 40.20
CA LYS A 183 1.42 -8.40 39.62
C LYS A 183 2.09 -8.94 38.35
N GLY A 184 2.37 -10.24 38.30
CA GLY A 184 2.92 -10.90 37.12
C GLY A 184 1.95 -10.88 35.93
N VAL A 185 0.65 -11.06 36.18
CA VAL A 185 -0.36 -10.98 35.11
C VAL A 185 -0.54 -9.55 34.61
N LEU A 186 -0.50 -8.55 35.50
CA LEU A 186 -0.58 -7.14 35.11
C LEU A 186 0.62 -6.68 34.28
N SER A 187 1.85 -7.09 34.63
CA SER A 187 3.04 -6.75 33.86
C SER A 187 3.03 -7.39 32.47
N ARG A 188 2.55 -8.63 32.36
CA ARG A 188 2.36 -9.30 31.07
C ARG A 188 1.26 -8.63 30.25
N LEU A 189 0.13 -8.27 30.86
CA LEU A 189 -0.94 -7.53 30.20
C LEU A 189 -0.45 -6.17 29.66
N SER A 190 0.35 -5.44 30.44
CA SER A 190 0.97 -4.19 30.00
C SER A 190 1.90 -4.41 28.80
N ARG A 191 2.75 -5.45 28.86
CA ARG A 191 3.63 -5.80 27.75
C ARG A 191 2.87 -6.16 26.49
N LEU A 192 1.74 -6.86 26.61
CA LEU A 192 0.89 -7.17 25.47
C LEU A 192 0.25 -5.93 24.87
N PHE A 193 -0.18 -4.99 25.68
CA PHE A 193 -0.80 -3.76 25.19
C PHE A 193 0.23 -2.88 24.48
N GLU A 194 1.45 -2.81 25.01
CA GLU A 194 2.57 -2.17 24.33
C GLU A 194 2.92 -2.86 23.01
N LYS A 195 2.95 -4.18 22.98
CA LYS A 195 3.18 -4.94 21.74
C LYS A 195 2.07 -4.71 20.72
N ALA A 196 0.81 -4.73 21.14
CA ALA A 196 -0.33 -4.47 20.27
C ALA A 196 -0.29 -3.04 19.72
N GLN A 197 0.02 -2.06 20.56
CA GLN A 197 0.23 -0.67 20.14
C GLN A 197 1.36 -0.58 19.10
N LYS A 198 2.52 -1.19 19.37
CA LYS A 198 3.64 -1.24 18.42
C LYS A 198 3.28 -1.96 17.12
N GLY A 199 2.46 -3.02 17.19
CA GLY A 199 1.93 -3.72 16.04
C GLY A 199 1.11 -2.78 15.15
N PHE A 200 0.14 -2.06 15.73
CA PHE A 200 -0.63 -1.07 14.98
C PHE A 200 0.20 0.09 14.44
N ALA A 201 1.16 0.62 15.21
CA ALA A 201 2.08 1.64 14.73
C ALA A 201 2.97 1.16 13.58
N SER A 202 3.44 -0.10 13.64
CA SER A 202 4.20 -0.71 12.54
C SER A 202 3.34 -0.89 11.28
N LEU A 203 2.07 -1.25 11.45
CA LEU A 203 1.13 -1.34 10.34
C LEU A 203 0.90 0.03 9.71
N GLU A 204 0.66 1.07 10.51
CA GLU A 204 0.57 2.47 10.04
C GLU A 204 1.82 2.87 9.24
N GLN A 205 3.01 2.72 9.83
CA GLN A 205 4.25 3.12 9.17
C GLN A 205 4.48 2.38 7.85
N LYS A 206 4.27 1.05 7.83
CA LYS A 206 4.42 0.26 6.62
C LYS A 206 3.39 0.64 5.54
N ALA A 207 2.17 1.05 5.92
CA ALA A 207 1.20 1.59 4.96
C ALA A 207 1.68 2.92 4.37
N MET A 208 2.15 3.86 5.21
CA MET A 208 2.70 5.14 4.73
C MET A 208 3.90 4.92 3.81
N ASP A 209 4.89 4.13 4.24
CA ASP A 209 6.10 3.86 3.46
C ASP A 209 5.77 3.21 2.12
N THR A 210 4.80 2.28 2.10
CA THR A 210 4.33 1.66 0.86
C THR A 210 3.63 2.69 -0.03
N ALA A 211 2.70 3.48 0.51
CA ALA A 211 1.97 4.50 -0.24
C ALA A 211 2.94 5.55 -0.84
N ASP A 212 3.92 6.02 -0.06
CA ASP A 212 4.92 6.98 -0.50
C ASP A 212 5.87 6.39 -1.54
N LYS A 213 6.29 5.13 -1.38
CA LYS A 213 7.07 4.43 -2.41
C LYS A 213 6.29 4.33 -3.71
N LEU A 214 5.00 4.02 -3.66
CA LEU A 214 4.13 3.98 -4.84
C LEU A 214 3.98 5.37 -5.47
N ARG A 215 3.77 6.42 -4.67
CA ARG A 215 3.73 7.82 -5.15
C ARG A 215 5.02 8.26 -5.81
N VAL A 216 6.16 8.03 -5.17
CA VAL A 216 7.49 8.37 -5.73
C VAL A 216 7.74 7.59 -7.01
N SER A 217 7.35 6.31 -7.07
CA SER A 217 7.44 5.53 -8.31
C SER A 217 6.56 6.12 -9.42
N ARG A 218 5.37 6.62 -9.08
CA ARG A 218 4.45 7.28 -10.01
C ARG A 218 5.05 8.60 -10.52
N VAL A 219 5.57 9.45 -9.63
CA VAL A 219 6.19 10.76 -9.96
C VAL A 219 7.49 10.62 -10.75
N LYS A 220 8.41 9.74 -10.35
CA LYS A 220 9.66 9.50 -11.12
C LYS A 220 9.36 9.01 -12.52
N SER A 221 8.33 8.17 -12.65
CA SER A 221 7.94 7.64 -13.93
C SER A 221 7.20 8.64 -14.82
N SER A 222 6.40 9.55 -14.24
CA SER A 222 5.75 10.63 -14.99
C SER A 222 6.75 11.70 -15.42
N VAL A 223 7.76 12.01 -14.60
CA VAL A 223 8.87 12.89 -14.99
C VAL A 223 9.70 12.26 -16.11
N LYS A 224 10.03 10.95 -16.02
CA LYS A 224 10.74 10.24 -17.08
C LYS A 224 9.93 10.19 -18.38
N GLU A 225 8.63 9.97 -18.29
CA GLU A 225 7.72 9.94 -19.43
C GLU A 225 7.58 11.33 -20.07
N ASN A 226 7.36 12.38 -19.28
CA ASN A 226 7.33 13.76 -19.78
C ASN A 226 8.66 14.18 -20.41
N LEU A 227 9.80 13.87 -19.79
CA LEU A 227 11.12 14.16 -20.35
C LEU A 227 11.36 13.41 -21.67
N SER A 228 10.89 12.16 -21.77
CA SER A 228 10.97 11.39 -23.01
C SER A 228 10.06 11.95 -24.11
N ARG A 229 8.88 12.46 -23.75
CA ARG A 229 7.98 13.15 -24.68
C ARG A 229 8.57 14.47 -25.17
N TYR A 230 9.15 15.29 -24.30
CA TYR A 230 9.88 16.51 -24.70
C TYR A 230 11.08 16.19 -25.59
N ARG A 231 11.85 15.14 -25.27
CA ARG A 231 12.97 14.71 -26.13
C ARG A 231 12.50 14.13 -27.47
N ALA A 232 11.36 13.46 -27.52
CA ALA A 232 10.77 12.96 -28.76
C ALA A 232 10.19 14.09 -29.61
N ALA A 233 9.49 15.05 -28.98
CA ALA A 233 8.99 16.27 -29.61
C ALA A 233 10.13 17.13 -30.17
N ALA A 234 11.18 17.37 -29.39
CA ALA A 234 12.38 18.09 -29.84
C ALA A 234 13.14 17.37 -30.97
N LYS A 235 13.07 16.04 -31.04
CA LYS A 235 13.61 15.26 -32.16
C LYS A 235 12.71 15.29 -33.41
N ALA A 236 11.40 15.37 -33.23
CA ALA A 236 10.44 15.53 -34.33
C ALA A 236 10.50 16.94 -34.94
N GLU A 237 10.70 17.98 -34.12
CA GLU A 237 10.93 19.35 -34.58
C GLU A 237 12.26 19.46 -35.35
N LYS A 238 13.36 18.89 -34.83
CA LYS A 238 14.65 18.83 -35.56
C LYS A 238 14.64 17.96 -36.83
N GLY A 239 13.65 17.08 -36.99
CA GLY A 239 13.48 16.26 -38.20
C GLY A 239 12.70 16.96 -39.31
N THR A 240 12.01 18.06 -39.01
CA THR A 240 11.15 18.80 -39.96
C THR A 240 11.89 19.96 -40.63
N GLU A 241 13.02 20.42 -40.08
CA GLU A 241 13.86 21.48 -40.68
C GLU A 241 14.88 20.98 -41.73
N ARG A 242 14.92 19.68 -42.06
CA ARG A 242 15.83 19.13 -43.09
C ARG A 242 15.14 18.74 -44.40
N SER A 243 14.21 19.57 -44.83
CA SER A 243 13.75 19.61 -46.22
C SER A 243 13.55 21.06 -46.61
N GLU A 244 14.66 21.78 -46.78
CA GLU A 244 14.65 23.04 -47.51
C GLU A 244 14.79 22.81 -49.03
N PRO A 245 14.18 23.69 -49.85
CA PRO A 245 14.08 23.55 -51.29
C PRO A 245 15.37 24.02 -51.98
N THR A 246 15.65 23.45 -53.15
CA THR A 246 16.76 23.80 -54.03
C THR A 246 16.70 25.27 -54.52
N ALA A 247 17.68 26.04 -54.05
CA ALA A 247 18.43 27.16 -54.64
C ALA A 247 17.91 27.85 -55.92
N SER A 248 17.68 29.17 -55.80
CA SER A 248 17.78 30.15 -56.89
C SER A 248 18.80 31.22 -56.49
N LYS A 249 19.98 31.20 -57.12
CA LYS A 249 21.01 32.25 -56.97
C LYS A 249 20.90 33.18 -58.18
N GLU A 250 20.33 34.36 -57.94
CA GLU A 250 20.22 35.44 -58.91
C GLU A 250 21.52 36.27 -58.86
N GLU A 251 22.32 36.20 -59.93
CA GLU A 251 23.48 37.07 -60.13
C GLU A 251 23.30 37.81 -61.47
N ASN A 252 23.10 39.11 -61.36
CA ASN A 252 22.79 40.01 -62.45
C ASN A 252 24.10 40.53 -63.07
N ARG A 253 24.36 40.27 -64.35
CA ARG A 253 25.26 41.10 -65.15
C ARG A 253 24.98 41.00 -66.66
N THR A 254 25.13 42.17 -67.26
CA THR A 254 24.55 42.69 -68.48
C THR A 254 25.26 42.27 -69.77
N ALA A 255 24.48 42.27 -70.85
CA ALA A 255 24.83 42.67 -72.23
C ALA A 255 25.32 41.63 -73.25
N GLN A 256 24.83 41.86 -74.48
CA GLN A 256 25.22 41.37 -75.80
C GLN A 256 24.69 39.98 -76.20
N ALA A 257 23.59 39.94 -76.97
CA ALA A 257 23.55 40.12 -78.42
C ALA A 257 23.92 38.83 -79.16
N LEU A 258 22.90 38.17 -79.70
CA LEU A 258 22.76 37.79 -81.12
C LEU A 258 21.66 36.72 -81.19
N GLY A 259 20.50 37.14 -81.70
CA GLY A 259 19.53 36.21 -82.24
C GLY A 259 20.01 35.66 -83.58
N GLN A 260 19.44 34.51 -83.95
CA GLN A 260 19.40 33.83 -85.26
C GLN A 260 19.43 32.31 -84.96
N ILE A 261 18.61 31.39 -85.49
CA ILE A 261 17.70 31.24 -86.63
C ILE A 261 16.79 30.05 -86.20
N SER A 262 15.46 30.18 -86.15
CA SER A 262 14.52 29.87 -87.24
C SER A 262 14.48 28.41 -87.75
N VAL A 263 13.46 27.69 -87.23
CA VAL A 263 12.45 26.85 -87.92
C VAL A 263 12.89 25.54 -88.65
N PRO A 264 11.96 24.68 -89.13
CA PRO A 264 11.70 23.37 -88.54
C PRO A 264 11.84 22.23 -89.59
N HIS A 265 11.49 20.99 -89.28
CA HIS A 265 10.43 20.22 -89.97
C HIS A 265 10.42 18.76 -89.45
N PRO A 266 9.26 18.10 -89.40
CA PRO A 266 9.05 16.85 -88.71
C PRO A 266 8.99 15.65 -89.67
N GLN A 267 8.58 14.52 -89.09
CA GLN A 267 7.49 13.67 -89.56
C GLN A 267 7.89 12.25 -89.98
N LYS A 268 7.00 11.33 -89.59
CA LYS A 268 6.74 9.98 -90.13
C LYS A 268 7.68 8.90 -89.57
N SER A 269 7.21 7.70 -89.22
CA SER A 269 5.89 7.10 -89.34
C SER A 269 5.91 5.69 -88.75
N ASN A 270 4.79 5.33 -88.12
CA ASN A 270 4.02 4.10 -88.32
C ASN A 270 4.55 2.73 -87.87
N LEU A 271 3.62 2.05 -87.17
CA LEU A 271 3.19 0.64 -87.29
C LEU A 271 4.29 -0.43 -87.09
N SER A 272 4.11 -1.52 -86.35
CA SER A 272 2.91 -2.25 -85.94
C SER A 272 3.38 -3.48 -85.16
N LYS A 273 2.51 -4.02 -84.27
CA LYS A 273 2.22 -5.47 -84.01
C LYS A 273 3.42 -6.42 -83.73
N GLU A 274 3.36 -7.43 -82.87
CA GLU A 274 2.29 -8.30 -82.36
C GLU A 274 2.93 -9.19 -81.28
N ARG A 275 2.09 -9.67 -80.35
CA ARG A 275 2.28 -10.79 -79.40
C ARG A 275 3.06 -10.55 -78.12
#